data_AF-A0A257P003-F1
#
_entry.id   AF-A0A257P003-F1
#
_cell.length_a   1.000
_cell.length_b   1.000
_cell.length_c   1.000
_cell.angle_alpha   90.00
_cell.angle_beta   90.00
_cell.angle_gamma   90.00
#
_symmetry.space_group_name_H-M   'P 1'
#
loop_
_entity.id
_entity.type
_entity.pdbx_description
1 polymer ?
#
loop_
_entity_poly.entity_id
_entity_poly.type
_entity_poly.pdbx_seq_one_letter_code
_entity_poly.pdbx_strand_id
1 'polypeptide(L)'
;MNVVATVVFVALFVGIAVLGFASAHWRKGDMNHLHEWGLGGRRFGTWITWFLIGGDLYTAYTFVAVPALVFGAGALGFFALPYTVLVYPMVFAILPRLWIVAKKHNYITASDFVAGRYGSPALALAIAVTGIVATMPYIALQLVGIQVVIGGLGFSTQGLMGDVPLVIAFVILAAFTYTSGLRAPASIAVVKDLLVYITVIALIIVVPYKLGGFGNIFAAIPKGHLLLPPVKDGNLGLQTFYPTLAFGSALALMLYPHATTAVLSAKGPNTLRRNWVFLPAYSFMLGLIALLGYMAYASGIAKLPDLAPYFKQYGPQFAMPGLLLHY
;
A
#
# COMPACT_ATOMS: atom_id res chain seq x y z
N MET A 1 15.27 -4.37 22.61
CA MET A 1 13.83 -4.61 22.46
C MET A 1 13.08 -3.45 23.11
N ASN A 2 12.24 -2.75 22.35
CA ASN A 2 11.43 -1.64 22.89
C ASN A 2 10.11 -2.21 23.46
N VAL A 3 10.05 -2.37 24.78
CA VAL A 3 8.91 -3.03 25.46
C VAL A 3 7.61 -2.27 25.24
N VAL A 4 7.63 -0.93 25.34
CA VAL A 4 6.44 -0.10 25.15
C VAL A 4 5.90 -0.25 23.73
N ALA A 5 6.76 -0.09 22.72
CA ALA A 5 6.37 -0.24 21.33
C ALA A 5 5.86 -1.66 21.02
N THR A 6 6.47 -2.67 21.63
CA THR A 6 6.04 -4.07 21.50
C THR A 6 4.65 -4.29 22.08
N VAL A 7 4.37 -3.77 23.27
CA VAL A 7 3.04 -3.88 23.90
C VAL A 7 1.97 -3.18 23.05
N VAL A 8 2.26 -1.97 22.56
CA VAL A 8 1.35 -1.26 21.66
C VAL A 8 1.12 -2.04 20.37
N PHE A 9 2.18 -2.57 19.76
CA PHE A 9 2.10 -3.39 18.56
C PHE A 9 1.20 -4.63 18.77
N VAL A 10 1.43 -5.39 19.84
CA VAL A 10 0.63 -6.59 20.17
C VAL A 10 -0.83 -6.21 20.44
N ALA A 11 -1.08 -5.13 21.20
CA ALA A 11 -2.43 -4.66 21.49
C ALA A 11 -3.20 -4.26 20.21
N LEU A 12 -2.55 -3.50 19.31
CA LEU A 12 -3.14 -3.13 18.02
C LEU A 12 -3.36 -4.35 17.13
N PHE A 13 -2.40 -5.29 17.11
CA PHE A 13 -2.49 -6.52 16.34
C PHE A 13 -3.69 -7.38 16.79
N VAL A 14 -3.84 -7.58 18.11
CA VAL A 14 -5.00 -8.29 18.69
C VAL A 14 -6.29 -7.54 18.39
N GLY A 15 -6.33 -6.22 18.53
CA GLY A 15 -7.50 -5.39 18.23
C GLY A 15 -7.93 -5.52 16.75
N ILE A 16 -6.98 -5.48 15.82
CA ILE A 16 -7.23 -5.67 14.38
C ILE A 16 -7.71 -7.10 14.09
N ALA A 17 -7.13 -8.11 14.72
CA ALA A 17 -7.58 -9.50 14.56
C ALA A 17 -9.03 -9.67 15.03
N VAL A 18 -9.37 -9.16 16.23
CA VAL A 18 -10.74 -9.17 16.76
C VAL A 18 -11.69 -8.43 15.83
N LEU A 19 -11.31 -7.26 15.31
CA LEU A 19 -12.11 -6.52 14.33
C LEU A 19 -12.33 -7.35 13.05
N GLY A 20 -11.29 -8.03 12.55
CA GLY A 20 -11.35 -8.91 11.39
C GLY A 20 -12.39 -10.02 11.55
N PHE A 21 -12.39 -10.73 12.67
CA PHE A 21 -13.40 -11.76 12.96
C PHE A 21 -14.80 -11.16 13.23
N ALA A 22 -14.87 -10.06 13.97
CA ALA A 22 -16.14 -9.39 14.28
C ALA A 22 -16.83 -8.87 13.00
N SER A 23 -16.06 -8.50 11.98
CA SER A 23 -16.57 -7.99 10.70
C SER A 23 -17.45 -8.99 9.94
N ALA A 24 -17.36 -10.30 10.23
CA ALA A 24 -18.29 -11.30 9.67
C ALA A 24 -19.76 -10.97 10.01
N HIS A 25 -19.99 -10.34 11.16
CA HIS A 25 -21.33 -9.96 11.62
C HIS A 25 -21.76 -8.58 11.13
N TRP A 26 -20.86 -7.80 10.53
CA TRP A 26 -21.17 -6.47 10.03
C TRP A 26 -21.84 -6.56 8.66
N ARG A 27 -23.05 -6.01 8.53
CA ARG A 27 -23.87 -6.13 7.30
C ARG A 27 -23.96 -7.59 6.85
N LYS A 28 -24.49 -8.43 7.74
CA LYS A 28 -24.62 -9.89 7.55
C LYS A 28 -25.16 -10.22 6.15
N GLY A 29 -24.64 -11.32 5.62
CA GLY A 29 -25.06 -11.97 4.38
C GLY A 29 -24.69 -13.44 4.47
N ASP A 30 -25.20 -14.24 3.54
CA ASP A 30 -24.82 -15.66 3.48
C ASP A 30 -23.42 -15.78 2.88
N MET A 31 -22.45 -16.16 3.70
CA MET A 31 -21.04 -16.30 3.32
C MET A 31 -20.78 -17.51 2.43
N ASN A 32 -21.76 -18.41 2.24
CA ASN A 32 -21.69 -19.48 1.24
C ASN A 32 -21.81 -18.94 -0.20
N HIS A 33 -22.32 -17.72 -0.38
CA HIS A 33 -22.39 -17.09 -1.69
C HIS A 33 -21.11 -16.29 -1.98
N LEU A 34 -20.44 -16.62 -3.10
CA LEU A 34 -19.20 -15.97 -3.52
C LEU A 34 -19.31 -14.45 -3.69
N HIS A 35 -20.47 -13.92 -4.09
CA HIS A 35 -20.67 -12.48 -4.21
C HIS A 35 -20.74 -11.78 -2.84
N GLU A 36 -21.23 -12.47 -1.81
CA GLU A 36 -21.26 -11.97 -0.44
C GLU A 36 -19.88 -12.06 0.21
N TRP A 37 -19.20 -13.20 0.03
CA TRP A 37 -17.85 -13.42 0.54
C TRP A 37 -16.83 -12.51 -0.17
N GLY A 38 -16.80 -12.53 -1.50
CA GLY A 38 -15.77 -11.85 -2.31
C GLY A 38 -16.02 -10.37 -2.56
N LEU A 39 -17.27 -9.89 -2.52
CA LEU A 39 -17.61 -8.49 -2.84
C LEU A 39 -18.42 -7.77 -1.74
N GLY A 40 -18.63 -8.40 -0.59
CA GLY A 40 -19.46 -7.82 0.48
C GLY A 40 -20.90 -7.53 0.03
N GLY A 41 -21.41 -8.30 -0.94
CA GLY A 41 -22.73 -8.11 -1.54
C GLY A 41 -22.85 -6.83 -2.38
N ARG A 42 -21.73 -6.17 -2.72
CA ARG A 42 -21.70 -4.85 -3.38
C ARG A 42 -22.45 -3.77 -2.62
N ARG A 43 -22.26 -3.72 -1.29
CA ARG A 43 -23.02 -2.83 -0.41
C ARG A 43 -22.21 -1.64 0.09
N PHE A 44 -20.92 -1.56 -0.19
CA PHE A 44 -20.04 -0.55 0.39
C PHE A 44 -20.33 0.85 -0.17
N GLY A 45 -20.64 1.78 0.72
CA GLY A 45 -20.87 3.19 0.38
C GLY A 45 -19.56 3.93 0.14
N THR A 46 -19.65 5.25 -0.12
CA THR A 46 -18.49 6.08 -0.51
C THR A 46 -17.33 5.95 0.45
N TRP A 47 -17.54 6.15 1.74
CA TRP A 47 -16.46 6.14 2.73
C TRP A 47 -15.80 4.78 2.91
N ILE A 48 -16.58 3.71 3.03
CA ILE A 48 -16.05 2.35 3.15
C ILE A 48 -15.27 1.97 1.90
N THR A 49 -15.79 2.31 0.72
CA THR A 49 -15.11 2.06 -0.56
C THR A 49 -13.81 2.87 -0.63
N TRP A 50 -13.80 4.08 -0.07
CA TRP A 50 -12.64 4.98 -0.10
C TRP A 50 -11.51 4.49 0.78
N PHE A 51 -11.83 4.07 2.00
CA PHE A 51 -10.90 3.38 2.87
C PHE A 51 -10.48 2.03 2.29
N LEU A 52 -11.39 1.25 1.69
CA LEU A 52 -11.02 -0.04 1.11
C LEU A 52 -10.07 0.13 -0.08
N ILE A 53 -10.40 0.98 -1.06
CA ILE A 53 -9.54 1.22 -2.24
C ILE A 53 -8.24 1.91 -1.81
N GLY A 54 -8.32 2.93 -0.96
CA GLY A 54 -7.13 3.59 -0.43
C GLY A 54 -6.26 2.60 0.35
N GLY A 55 -6.83 1.96 1.36
CA GLY A 55 -6.07 1.05 2.20
C GLY A 55 -5.51 -0.19 1.50
N ASP A 56 -6.11 -0.62 0.39
CA ASP A 56 -5.64 -1.72 -0.48
C ASP A 56 -4.48 -1.28 -1.39
N LEU A 57 -4.49 -0.04 -1.86
CA LEU A 57 -3.41 0.50 -2.71
C LEU A 57 -2.23 1.05 -1.89
N TYR A 58 -2.51 1.66 -0.74
CA TYR A 58 -1.55 2.29 0.16
C TYR A 58 -1.24 1.34 1.33
N THR A 59 -0.26 0.48 1.07
CA THR A 59 0.11 -0.68 1.91
C THR A 59 1.43 -0.46 2.63
N ALA A 60 1.90 -1.45 3.40
CA ALA A 60 3.18 -1.40 4.08
C ALA A 60 4.33 -1.08 3.11
N TYR A 61 4.27 -1.58 1.88
CA TYR A 61 5.17 -1.19 0.78
C TYR A 61 5.28 0.34 0.64
N THR A 62 4.16 1.07 0.64
CA THR A 62 4.20 2.53 0.48
C THR A 62 4.93 3.23 1.61
N PHE A 63 4.80 2.74 2.85
CA PHE A 63 5.45 3.32 4.02
C PHE A 63 6.93 2.99 4.10
N VAL A 64 7.35 1.84 3.60
CA VAL A 64 8.74 1.39 3.73
C VAL A 64 9.52 1.70 2.46
N ALA A 65 9.03 1.26 1.31
CA ALA A 65 9.77 1.29 0.05
C ALA A 65 9.83 2.67 -0.62
N VAL A 66 8.75 3.46 -0.58
CA VAL A 66 8.76 4.79 -1.23
C VAL A 66 9.72 5.75 -0.53
N PRO A 67 9.67 5.92 0.81
CA PRO A 67 10.65 6.73 1.52
C PRO A 67 12.06 6.17 1.41
N ALA A 68 12.23 4.84 1.42
CA ALA A 68 13.52 4.19 1.20
C ALA A 68 14.12 4.53 -0.16
N LEU A 69 13.30 4.54 -1.21
CA LEU A 69 13.74 4.90 -2.55
C LEU A 69 14.09 6.39 -2.64
N VAL A 70 13.33 7.27 -1.99
CA VAL A 70 13.68 8.70 -1.90
C VAL A 70 14.96 8.92 -1.08
N PHE A 71 15.14 8.18 0.02
CA PHE A 71 16.34 8.20 0.85
C PHE A 71 17.58 7.75 0.06
N GLY A 72 17.46 6.68 -0.74
CA GLY A 72 18.59 6.08 -1.46
C GLY A 72 18.87 6.71 -2.82
N ALA A 73 17.84 6.96 -3.63
CA ALA A 73 17.94 7.39 -5.03
C ALA A 73 17.39 8.80 -5.30
N GLY A 74 16.97 9.52 -4.26
CA GLY A 74 16.54 10.90 -4.35
C GLY A 74 15.24 11.09 -5.15
N ALA A 75 15.24 12.08 -6.05
CA ALA A 75 14.08 12.50 -6.82
C ALA A 75 13.42 11.37 -7.63
N LEU A 76 14.18 10.31 -7.98
CA LEU A 76 13.64 9.15 -8.67
C LEU A 76 12.51 8.47 -7.90
N GLY A 77 12.56 8.47 -6.55
CA GLY A 77 11.52 7.87 -5.73
C GLY A 77 10.15 8.56 -5.82
N PHE A 78 10.12 9.82 -6.26
CA PHE A 78 8.88 10.56 -6.45
C PHE A 78 8.06 10.11 -7.66
N PHE A 79 8.51 9.13 -8.46
CA PHE A 79 7.70 8.54 -9.55
C PHE A 79 6.35 8.01 -9.02
N ALA A 80 6.31 7.67 -7.73
CA ALA A 80 5.13 7.27 -6.98
C ALA A 80 4.00 8.32 -7.07
N LEU A 81 4.32 9.61 -7.15
CA LEU A 81 3.32 10.67 -7.22
C LEU A 81 2.67 10.79 -8.62
N PRO A 82 3.43 10.98 -9.72
CA PRO A 82 2.84 11.08 -11.06
C PRO A 82 2.01 9.86 -11.45
N TYR A 83 2.40 8.64 -11.07
CA TYR A 83 1.58 7.48 -11.44
C TYR A 83 0.16 7.60 -10.87
N THR A 84 0.00 8.04 -9.61
CA THR A 84 -1.34 8.17 -9.01
C THR A 84 -2.18 9.22 -9.73
N VAL A 85 -1.56 10.31 -10.18
CA VAL A 85 -2.23 11.36 -10.97
C VAL A 85 -2.67 10.83 -12.33
N LEU A 86 -1.85 9.99 -12.98
CA LEU A 86 -2.17 9.38 -14.28
C LEU A 86 -3.25 8.29 -14.17
N VAL A 87 -3.26 7.53 -13.07
CA VAL A 87 -4.27 6.49 -12.80
C VAL A 87 -5.66 7.10 -12.75
N TYR A 88 -5.89 8.16 -11.97
CA TYR A 88 -7.24 8.61 -11.64
C TYR A 88 -8.15 8.91 -12.84
N PRO A 89 -7.69 9.60 -13.91
CA PRO A 89 -8.49 9.80 -15.12
C PRO A 89 -8.88 8.49 -15.83
N MET A 90 -7.93 7.55 -15.96
CA MET A 90 -8.18 6.25 -16.59
C MET A 90 -9.24 5.47 -15.84
N VAL A 91 -9.10 5.46 -14.52
CA VAL A 91 -9.95 4.76 -13.58
C VAL A 91 -11.35 5.37 -13.54
N PHE A 92 -11.45 6.70 -13.58
CA PHE A 92 -12.71 7.41 -13.66
C PHE A 92 -13.52 7.03 -14.91
N ALA A 93 -12.84 6.89 -16.07
CA ALA A 93 -13.48 6.55 -17.32
C ALA A 93 -13.89 5.06 -17.42
N ILE A 94 -13.03 4.17 -16.94
CA ILE A 94 -13.14 2.72 -17.19
C ILE A 94 -13.97 2.02 -16.09
N LEU A 95 -13.68 2.29 -14.81
CA LEU A 95 -14.20 1.46 -13.73
C LEU A 95 -15.70 1.55 -13.48
N PRO A 96 -16.36 2.72 -13.57
CA PRO A 96 -17.82 2.78 -13.47
C PRO A 96 -18.51 1.92 -14.55
N ARG A 97 -17.93 1.83 -15.75
CA ARG A 97 -18.46 0.99 -16.84
C ARG A 97 -18.24 -0.49 -16.55
N LEU A 98 -17.03 -0.87 -16.11
CA LEU A 98 -16.71 -2.23 -15.68
C LEU A 98 -17.67 -2.71 -14.58
N TRP A 99 -17.92 -1.86 -13.57
CA TRP A 99 -18.83 -2.16 -12.47
C TRP A 99 -20.26 -2.44 -12.95
N ILE A 100 -20.79 -1.64 -13.89
CA ILE A 100 -22.15 -1.82 -14.41
C ILE A 100 -22.27 -3.17 -15.13
N VAL A 101 -21.30 -3.50 -16.00
CA VAL A 101 -21.31 -4.76 -16.74
C VAL A 101 -21.16 -5.94 -15.79
N ALA A 102 -20.21 -5.86 -14.85
CA ALA A 102 -19.98 -6.91 -13.87
C ALA A 102 -21.22 -7.16 -12.99
N LYS A 103 -21.94 -6.10 -12.59
CA LYS A 103 -23.19 -6.25 -11.85
C LYS A 103 -24.30 -6.87 -12.71
N LYS A 104 -24.46 -6.45 -13.97
CA LYS A 104 -25.51 -6.98 -14.86
C LYS A 104 -25.37 -8.49 -15.09
N HIS A 105 -24.13 -8.97 -15.19
CA HIS A 105 -23.83 -10.38 -15.50
C HIS A 105 -23.35 -11.19 -14.29
N ASN A 106 -23.42 -10.62 -13.08
CA ASN A 106 -22.97 -11.27 -11.84
C ASN A 106 -21.49 -11.71 -11.83
N TYR A 107 -20.62 -11.06 -12.61
CA TYR A 107 -19.18 -11.32 -12.60
C TYR A 107 -18.55 -10.93 -11.27
N ILE A 108 -17.70 -11.76 -10.70
CA ILE A 108 -17.08 -11.52 -9.39
C ILE A 108 -15.63 -11.04 -9.58
N THR A 109 -14.96 -11.53 -10.62
CA THR A 109 -13.55 -11.28 -10.92
C THR A 109 -13.34 -10.60 -12.28
N ALA A 110 -12.13 -10.08 -12.51
CA ALA A 110 -11.72 -9.60 -13.83
C ALA A 110 -11.73 -10.72 -14.90
N SER A 111 -11.36 -11.94 -14.51
CA SER A 111 -11.41 -13.12 -15.40
C SER A 111 -12.83 -13.48 -15.81
N ASP A 112 -13.83 -13.35 -14.92
CA ASP A 112 -15.24 -13.59 -15.25
C ASP A 112 -15.73 -12.59 -16.31
N PHE A 113 -15.33 -11.32 -16.17
CA PHE A 113 -15.64 -10.29 -17.15
C PHE A 113 -15.05 -10.64 -18.53
N VAL A 114 -13.80 -11.12 -18.57
CA VAL A 114 -13.14 -11.53 -19.81
C VAL A 114 -13.82 -12.76 -20.42
N ALA A 115 -14.14 -13.78 -19.62
CA ALA A 115 -14.86 -14.96 -20.06
C ALA A 115 -16.19 -14.58 -20.71
N GLY A 116 -16.99 -13.75 -20.05
CA GLY A 116 -18.29 -13.36 -20.53
C GLY A 116 -18.28 -12.34 -21.67
N ARG A 117 -17.24 -11.49 -21.78
CA ARG A 117 -17.13 -10.50 -22.86
C ARG A 117 -16.63 -11.08 -24.17
N TYR A 118 -15.73 -12.06 -24.11
CA TYR A 118 -15.04 -12.63 -25.27
C TYR A 118 -15.46 -14.08 -25.57
N GLY A 119 -16.19 -14.75 -24.68
CA GLY A 119 -16.62 -16.13 -24.87
C GLY A 119 -15.48 -17.16 -24.88
N SER A 120 -14.30 -16.80 -24.34
CA SER A 120 -13.09 -17.63 -24.38
C SER A 120 -12.62 -18.02 -22.96
N PRO A 121 -12.85 -19.27 -22.53
CA PRO A 121 -12.35 -19.78 -21.25
C PRO A 121 -10.81 -19.78 -21.17
N ALA A 122 -10.13 -20.03 -22.29
CA ALA A 122 -8.67 -20.01 -22.34
C ALA A 122 -8.12 -18.60 -22.05
N LEU A 123 -8.74 -17.56 -22.61
CA LEU A 123 -8.35 -16.17 -22.32
C LEU A 123 -8.64 -15.80 -20.86
N ALA A 124 -9.77 -16.24 -20.31
CA ALA A 124 -10.10 -16.02 -18.91
C ALA A 124 -9.09 -16.69 -17.97
N LEU A 125 -8.67 -17.93 -18.27
CA LEU A 125 -7.63 -18.64 -17.54
C LEU A 125 -6.29 -17.91 -17.61
N ALA A 126 -5.89 -17.45 -18.81
CA ALA A 126 -4.66 -16.69 -18.98
C ALA A 126 -4.65 -15.42 -18.12
N ILE A 127 -5.76 -14.69 -18.06
CA ILE A 127 -5.90 -13.49 -17.21
C ILE A 127 -5.87 -13.85 -15.72
N ALA A 128 -6.55 -14.92 -15.31
CA ALA A 128 -6.53 -15.38 -13.92
C ALA A 128 -5.12 -15.78 -13.46
N VAL A 129 -4.42 -16.61 -14.24
CA VAL A 129 -3.04 -17.03 -13.95
C VAL A 129 -2.10 -15.82 -13.91
N THR A 130 -2.21 -14.91 -14.88
CA THR A 130 -1.39 -13.69 -14.91
C THR A 130 -1.64 -12.83 -13.67
N GLY A 131 -2.90 -12.65 -13.26
CA GLY A 131 -3.25 -11.89 -12.06
C GLY A 131 -2.70 -12.53 -10.78
N ILE A 132 -2.76 -13.86 -10.65
CA ILE A 132 -2.20 -14.61 -9.52
C ILE A 132 -0.68 -14.44 -9.47
N VAL A 133 0.00 -14.68 -10.59
CA VAL A 133 1.47 -14.58 -10.68
C VAL A 133 1.94 -13.16 -10.41
N ALA A 134 1.26 -12.14 -10.94
CA ALA A 134 1.60 -10.75 -10.69
C ALA A 134 1.39 -10.35 -9.22
N THR A 135 0.42 -10.94 -8.52
CA THR A 135 0.12 -10.63 -7.11
C THR A 135 1.12 -11.29 -6.15
N MET A 136 1.79 -12.38 -6.53
CA MET A 136 2.77 -13.07 -5.67
C MET A 136 3.94 -12.17 -5.23
N PRO A 137 4.66 -11.48 -6.14
CA PRO A 137 5.68 -10.50 -5.75
C PRO A 137 5.12 -9.36 -4.90
N TYR A 138 3.90 -8.91 -5.19
CA TYR A 138 3.25 -7.85 -4.43
C TYR A 138 3.04 -8.26 -2.97
N ILE A 139 2.55 -9.49 -2.72
CA ILE A 139 2.40 -10.04 -1.36
C ILE A 139 3.75 -10.19 -0.68
N ALA A 140 4.77 -10.68 -1.39
CA ALA A 140 6.13 -10.83 -0.85
C ALA A 140 6.70 -9.49 -0.36
N LEU A 141 6.46 -8.39 -1.08
CA LEU A 141 6.88 -7.05 -0.64
C LEU A 141 6.22 -6.61 0.67
N GLN A 142 4.97 -7.02 0.92
CA GLN A 142 4.31 -6.71 2.19
C GLN A 142 4.96 -7.46 3.37
N LEU A 143 5.38 -8.72 3.16
CA LEU A 143 6.09 -9.51 4.17
C LEU A 143 7.43 -8.87 4.53
N VAL A 144 8.18 -8.38 3.53
CA VAL A 144 9.42 -7.61 3.76
C VAL A 144 9.13 -6.38 4.62
N GLY A 145 8.06 -5.64 4.33
CA GLY A 145 7.65 -4.48 5.15
C GLY A 145 7.43 -4.83 6.62
N ILE A 146 6.71 -5.93 6.89
CA ILE A 146 6.49 -6.41 8.27
C ILE A 146 7.82 -6.83 8.91
N GLN A 147 8.69 -7.53 8.17
CA GLN A 147 9.99 -7.97 8.67
C GLN A 147 10.85 -6.79 9.14
N VAL A 148 10.93 -5.70 8.36
CA VAL A 148 11.71 -4.52 8.74
C VAL A 148 11.15 -3.87 10.01
N VAL A 149 9.82 -3.80 10.16
CA VAL A 149 9.17 -3.24 11.37
C VAL A 149 9.45 -4.13 12.60
N ILE A 150 9.31 -5.45 12.47
CA ILE A 150 9.61 -6.40 13.55
C ILE A 150 11.09 -6.33 13.96
N GLY A 151 11.99 -6.22 12.98
CA GLY A 151 13.41 -5.98 13.22
C GLY A 151 13.65 -4.68 13.99
N GLY A 152 12.95 -3.59 13.63
CA GLY A 152 12.99 -2.31 14.34
C GLY A 152 12.50 -2.36 15.78
N LEU A 153 11.58 -3.28 16.13
CA LEU A 153 11.18 -3.53 17.53
C LEU A 153 12.26 -4.26 18.35
N GLY A 154 13.26 -4.83 17.67
CA GLY A 154 14.38 -5.55 18.26
C GLY A 154 14.20 -7.06 18.32
N PHE A 155 13.28 -7.63 17.53
CA PHE A 155 13.14 -9.07 17.36
C PHE A 155 14.08 -9.59 16.28
N SER A 156 14.60 -10.81 16.45
CA SER A 156 15.33 -11.48 15.38
C SER A 156 14.37 -11.82 14.24
N THR A 157 14.75 -11.47 13.01
CA THR A 157 13.99 -11.79 11.81
C THR A 157 14.71 -12.81 10.92
N GLN A 158 15.68 -13.54 11.49
CA GLN A 158 16.50 -14.51 10.78
C GLN A 158 16.22 -15.93 11.30
N GLY A 159 16.15 -16.87 10.36
CA GLY A 159 15.87 -18.28 10.64
C GLY A 159 14.42 -18.55 11.03
N LEU A 160 14.12 -19.82 11.29
CA LEU A 160 12.75 -20.31 11.54
C LEU A 160 12.03 -19.53 12.66
N MET A 161 12.74 -19.14 13.72
CA MET A 161 12.16 -18.37 14.82
C MET A 161 11.82 -16.92 14.43
N GLY A 162 12.54 -16.34 13.47
CA GLY A 162 12.23 -15.02 12.92
C GLY A 162 11.02 -15.01 11.98
N ASP A 163 10.68 -16.16 11.41
CA ASP A 163 9.52 -16.31 10.53
C ASP A 163 8.23 -16.58 11.32
N VAL A 164 8.32 -17.04 12.57
CA VAL A 164 7.14 -17.35 13.41
C VAL A 164 6.13 -16.20 13.49
N PRO A 165 6.51 -14.93 13.76
CA PRO A 165 5.56 -13.82 13.79
C PRO A 165 4.85 -13.61 12.44
N LEU A 166 5.56 -13.79 11.32
CA LEU A 166 5.00 -13.67 9.97
C LEU A 166 3.99 -14.79 9.70
N VAL A 167 4.33 -16.03 10.08
CA VAL A 167 3.43 -17.18 9.96
C VAL A 167 2.17 -16.98 10.80
N ILE A 168 2.31 -16.53 12.05
CA ILE A 168 1.15 -16.24 12.93
C ILE A 168 0.26 -15.16 12.30
N ALA A 169 0.85 -14.07 11.83
CA ALA A 169 0.10 -12.99 11.16
C ALA A 169 -0.64 -13.50 9.92
N PHE A 170 0.02 -14.34 9.11
CA PHE A 170 -0.57 -14.93 7.92
C PHE A 170 -1.72 -15.89 8.25
N VAL A 171 -1.56 -16.76 9.25
CA VAL A 171 -2.61 -17.70 9.68
C VAL A 171 -3.84 -16.96 10.18
N ILE A 172 -3.66 -15.91 11.00
CA ILE A 172 -4.77 -15.09 11.48
C ILE A 172 -5.46 -14.37 10.33
N LEU A 173 -4.69 -13.77 9.41
CA LEU A 173 -5.19 -13.15 8.19
C LEU A 173 -6.02 -14.12 7.35
N ALA A 174 -5.49 -15.32 7.10
CA ALA A 174 -6.18 -16.37 6.35
C ALA A 174 -7.49 -16.79 7.04
N ALA A 175 -7.46 -16.98 8.35
CA ALA A 175 -8.61 -17.37 9.14
C ALA A 175 -9.74 -16.33 9.06
N PHE A 176 -9.47 -15.05 9.33
CA PHE A 176 -10.52 -14.04 9.25
C PHE A 176 -10.94 -13.73 7.80
N THR A 177 -10.05 -13.92 6.81
CA THR A 177 -10.42 -13.76 5.40
C THR A 177 -11.39 -14.86 4.99
N TYR A 178 -11.13 -16.09 5.40
CA TYR A 178 -12.04 -17.22 5.16
C TYR A 178 -13.42 -16.97 5.80
N THR A 179 -13.47 -16.53 7.06
CA THR A 179 -14.74 -16.34 7.78
C THR A 179 -15.51 -15.08 7.37
N SER A 180 -14.80 -13.98 7.13
CA SER A 180 -15.40 -12.64 7.00
C SER A 180 -15.38 -12.10 5.56
N GLY A 181 -14.65 -12.76 4.65
CA GLY A 181 -14.50 -12.33 3.26
C GLY A 181 -14.02 -10.88 3.17
N LEU A 182 -14.52 -10.12 2.19
CA LEU A 182 -14.12 -8.73 1.94
C LEU A 182 -14.53 -7.74 3.06
N ARG A 183 -15.37 -8.14 4.02
CA ARG A 183 -15.75 -7.28 5.16
C ARG A 183 -14.60 -7.05 6.11
N ALA A 184 -13.75 -8.05 6.31
CA ALA A 184 -12.57 -7.93 7.15
C ALA A 184 -11.62 -6.84 6.63
N PRO A 185 -11.08 -6.93 5.40
CA PRO A 185 -10.20 -5.88 4.87
C PRO A 185 -10.90 -4.52 4.80
N ALA A 186 -12.20 -4.45 4.48
CA ALA A 186 -12.92 -3.17 4.47
C ALA A 186 -12.99 -2.50 5.85
N SER A 187 -13.22 -3.27 6.92
CA SER A 187 -13.26 -2.73 8.29
C SER A 187 -11.87 -2.38 8.82
N ILE A 188 -10.89 -3.24 8.55
CA ILE A 188 -9.49 -3.05 8.94
C ILE A 188 -8.91 -1.82 8.24
N ALA A 189 -9.22 -1.62 6.96
CA ALA A 189 -8.73 -0.48 6.19
C ALA A 189 -9.08 0.86 6.84
N VAL A 190 -10.30 1.02 7.38
CA VAL A 190 -10.71 2.26 8.06
C VAL A 190 -9.79 2.57 9.25
N VAL A 191 -9.60 1.59 10.14
CA VAL A 191 -8.77 1.78 11.35
C VAL A 191 -7.31 1.98 10.96
N LYS A 192 -6.80 1.13 10.07
CA LYS A 192 -5.42 1.17 9.59
C LYS A 192 -5.10 2.50 8.92
N ASP A 193 -5.97 2.98 8.03
CA ASP A 193 -5.77 4.25 7.32
C ASP A 193 -5.83 5.43 8.29
N LEU A 194 -6.76 5.45 9.25
CA LEU A 194 -6.77 6.51 10.27
C LEU A 194 -5.47 6.57 11.08
N LEU A 195 -4.94 5.42 11.52
CA LEU A 195 -3.65 5.35 12.20
C LEU A 195 -2.51 5.88 11.31
N VAL A 196 -2.53 5.52 10.04
CA VAL A 196 -1.59 6.02 9.03
C VAL A 196 -1.67 7.53 8.90
N TYR A 197 -2.87 8.10 8.75
CA TYR A 197 -3.08 9.54 8.60
C TYR A 197 -2.53 10.29 9.82
N ILE A 198 -2.87 9.83 11.03
CA ILE A 198 -2.40 10.41 12.29
C ILE A 198 -0.86 10.34 12.35
N THR A 199 -0.27 9.18 12.06
CA THR A 199 1.17 8.96 12.15
C THR A 199 1.93 9.86 11.17
N VAL A 200 1.53 9.91 9.90
CA VAL A 200 2.23 10.73 8.90
C VAL A 200 2.09 12.21 9.22
N ILE A 201 0.90 12.68 9.60
CA ILE A 201 0.71 14.09 9.99
C ILE A 201 1.60 14.43 11.18
N ALA A 202 1.67 13.56 12.19
CA ALA A 202 2.55 13.76 13.34
C ALA A 202 4.02 13.87 12.92
N LEU A 203 4.52 12.97 12.06
CA LEU A 203 5.91 12.99 11.60
C LEU A 203 6.25 14.22 10.78
N ILE A 204 5.35 14.64 9.89
CA ILE A 204 5.52 15.84 9.07
C ILE A 204 5.59 17.13 9.90
N ILE A 205 5.06 17.11 11.13
CA ILE A 205 5.17 18.23 12.07
C ILE A 205 6.42 18.08 12.95
N VAL A 206 6.58 16.92 13.59
CA VAL A 206 7.62 16.68 14.60
C VAL A 206 9.02 16.65 13.99
N VAL A 207 9.21 15.93 12.88
CA VAL A 207 10.55 15.73 12.31
C VAL A 207 11.13 17.03 11.76
N PRO A 208 10.40 17.83 10.95
CA PRO A 208 10.90 19.15 10.54
C PRO A 208 11.14 20.08 11.72
N TYR A 209 10.30 20.06 12.76
CA TYR A 209 10.54 20.85 13.97
C TYR A 209 11.89 20.50 14.62
N LYS A 210 12.22 19.21 14.72
CA LYS A 210 13.50 18.72 15.26
C LYS A 210 14.70 19.00 14.34
N LEU A 211 14.50 19.02 13.02
CA LEU A 211 15.53 19.28 12.01
C LEU A 211 15.72 20.78 11.69
N GLY A 212 15.01 21.68 12.37
CA GLY A 212 15.11 23.14 12.16
C GLY A 212 14.36 23.65 10.92
N GLY A 213 13.37 22.90 10.44
CA GLY A 213 12.44 23.28 9.37
C GLY A 213 12.76 22.66 8.01
N PHE A 214 11.79 22.77 7.08
CA PHE A 214 11.93 22.22 5.72
C PHE A 214 13.08 22.86 4.94
N GLY A 215 13.38 24.15 5.14
CA GLY A 215 14.50 24.82 4.49
C GLY A 215 15.85 24.15 4.81
N ASN A 216 16.08 23.80 6.07
CA ASN A 216 17.28 23.09 6.50
C ASN A 216 17.34 21.67 5.93
N ILE A 217 16.20 20.96 5.92
CA ILE A 217 16.10 19.61 5.33
C ILE A 217 16.52 19.64 3.85
N PHE A 218 15.95 20.53 3.05
CA PHE A 218 16.28 20.62 1.62
C PHE A 218 17.71 21.14 1.38
N ALA A 219 18.22 22.03 2.23
CA ALA A 219 19.60 22.50 2.14
C ALA A 219 20.64 21.41 2.47
N ALA A 220 20.29 20.45 3.32
CA ALA A 220 21.16 19.32 3.67
C ALA A 220 21.25 18.25 2.56
N ILE A 221 20.36 18.29 1.57
CA ILE A 221 20.30 17.29 0.49
C ILE A 221 21.11 17.77 -0.72
N PRO A 222 22.02 16.93 -1.26
CA PRO A 222 22.77 17.29 -2.46
C PRO A 222 21.84 17.60 -3.64
N LYS A 223 22.19 18.61 -4.45
CA LYS A 223 21.39 19.01 -5.64
C LYS A 223 21.10 17.84 -6.59
N GLY A 224 22.06 16.93 -6.76
CA GLY A 224 21.89 15.73 -7.60
C GLY A 224 20.88 14.71 -7.04
N HIS A 225 20.55 14.77 -5.74
CA HIS A 225 19.46 13.99 -5.14
C HIS A 225 18.11 14.69 -5.25
N LEU A 226 18.08 16.02 -5.36
CA LEU A 226 16.83 16.79 -5.49
C LEU A 226 16.27 16.81 -6.91
N LEU A 227 17.12 16.58 -7.91
CA LEU A 227 16.77 16.63 -9.33
C LEU A 227 16.84 15.24 -9.96
N LEU A 228 16.07 15.03 -11.02
CA LEU A 228 16.24 13.82 -11.84
C LEU A 228 17.63 13.82 -12.49
N PRO A 229 18.31 12.65 -12.59
CA PRO A 229 19.65 12.57 -13.18
C PRO A 229 19.65 13.18 -14.58
N PRO A 230 20.56 14.08 -14.99
CA PRO A 230 20.47 14.71 -16.30
C PRO A 230 20.67 13.71 -17.44
N VAL A 231 20.02 13.94 -18.58
CA VAL A 231 20.33 13.24 -19.84
C VAL A 231 21.72 13.68 -20.29
N LYS A 232 22.60 12.72 -20.59
CA LYS A 232 23.95 12.98 -21.11
C LYS A 232 24.13 12.29 -22.44
N ASP A 233 24.61 13.03 -23.44
CA ASP A 233 25.00 12.50 -24.77
C ASP A 233 23.90 11.68 -25.47
N GLY A 234 22.64 12.10 -25.33
CA GLY A 234 21.48 11.38 -25.88
C GLY A 234 21.13 10.09 -25.14
N ASN A 235 21.90 9.68 -24.13
CA ASN A 235 21.58 8.56 -23.26
C ASN A 235 20.64 9.03 -22.14
N LEU A 236 19.38 8.60 -22.26
CA LEU A 236 18.34 8.89 -21.28
C LEU A 236 18.56 8.18 -19.93
N GLY A 237 19.44 7.17 -19.86
CA GLY A 237 19.89 6.53 -18.63
C GLY A 237 18.77 6.24 -17.62
N LEU A 238 19.00 6.59 -16.35
CA LEU A 238 18.03 6.46 -15.28
C LEU A 238 16.83 7.43 -15.40
N GLN A 239 16.88 8.45 -16.27
CA GLN A 239 15.68 9.26 -16.52
C GLN A 239 14.57 8.46 -17.16
N THR A 240 14.87 7.45 -18.00
CA THR A 240 13.83 6.60 -18.61
C THR A 240 13.00 5.86 -17.56
N PHE A 241 13.60 5.55 -16.42
CA PHE A 241 12.97 4.80 -15.34
C PHE A 241 11.78 5.54 -14.75
N TYR A 242 11.89 6.86 -14.59
CA TYR A 242 10.85 7.67 -13.95
C TYR A 242 9.51 7.67 -14.72
N PRO A 243 9.44 8.06 -16.02
CA PRO A 243 8.21 8.03 -16.79
C PRO A 243 7.75 6.60 -17.11
N THR A 244 8.65 5.64 -17.33
CA THR A 244 8.25 4.25 -17.61
C THR A 244 7.62 3.60 -16.39
N LEU A 245 8.17 3.80 -15.19
CA LEU A 245 7.53 3.35 -13.96
C LEU A 245 6.23 4.09 -13.70
N ALA A 246 6.19 5.42 -13.87
CA ALA A 246 4.98 6.19 -13.62
C ALA A 246 3.84 5.75 -14.54
N PHE A 247 4.10 5.64 -15.84
CA PHE A 247 3.09 5.24 -16.81
C PHE A 247 2.75 3.74 -16.71
N GLY A 248 3.76 2.87 -16.62
CA GLY A 248 3.57 1.43 -16.51
C GLY A 248 2.80 1.03 -15.25
N SER A 249 3.12 1.64 -14.10
CA SER A 249 2.37 1.42 -12.85
C SER A 249 0.92 1.91 -13.00
N ALA A 250 0.71 3.02 -13.71
CA ALA A 250 -0.63 3.54 -13.92
C ALA A 250 -1.51 2.61 -14.78
N LEU A 251 -0.94 1.98 -15.80
CA LEU A 251 -1.63 0.98 -16.61
C LEU A 251 -1.92 -0.32 -15.83
N ALA A 252 -1.00 -0.73 -14.96
CA ALA A 252 -1.07 -2.01 -14.27
C ALA A 252 -1.98 -2.00 -13.04
N LEU A 253 -2.06 -0.89 -12.29
CA LEU A 253 -2.63 -0.86 -10.94
C LEU A 253 -4.05 -1.43 -10.85
N MET A 254 -4.92 -1.07 -11.80
CA MET A 254 -6.31 -1.55 -11.79
C MET A 254 -6.50 -2.93 -12.39
N LEU A 255 -5.49 -3.50 -13.04
CA LEU A 255 -5.54 -4.86 -13.57
C LEU A 255 -5.23 -5.90 -12.49
N TYR A 256 -4.72 -5.48 -11.33
CA TYR A 256 -4.55 -6.37 -10.20
C TYR A 256 -5.90 -6.89 -9.70
N PRO A 257 -6.00 -8.21 -9.39
CA PRO A 257 -7.24 -8.79 -8.90
C PRO A 257 -7.79 -8.12 -7.65
N HIS A 258 -6.93 -7.82 -6.66
CA HIS A 258 -7.32 -7.17 -5.40
C HIS A 258 -7.94 -5.78 -5.65
N ALA A 259 -7.27 -4.93 -6.43
CA ALA A 259 -7.77 -3.62 -6.81
C ALA A 259 -9.10 -3.68 -7.56
N THR A 260 -9.25 -4.63 -8.50
CA THR A 260 -10.51 -4.83 -9.22
C THR A 260 -11.64 -5.26 -8.27
N THR A 261 -11.38 -6.21 -7.36
CA THR A 261 -12.39 -6.68 -6.40
C THR A 261 -12.85 -5.58 -5.44
N ALA A 262 -11.92 -4.73 -4.97
CA ALA A 262 -12.26 -3.56 -4.15
C ALA A 262 -13.23 -2.62 -4.88
N VAL A 263 -13.00 -2.37 -6.16
CA VAL A 263 -13.89 -1.54 -7.00
C VAL A 263 -15.25 -2.21 -7.20
N LEU A 264 -15.26 -3.50 -7.52
CA LEU A 264 -16.49 -4.27 -7.77
C LEU A 264 -17.39 -4.37 -6.53
N SER A 265 -16.83 -4.21 -5.32
CA SER A 265 -17.56 -4.21 -4.05
C SER A 265 -18.34 -2.92 -3.74
N ALA A 266 -18.10 -1.85 -4.51
CA ALA A 266 -18.80 -0.59 -4.34
C ALA A 266 -20.32 -0.74 -4.55
N LYS A 267 -21.12 0.08 -3.87
CA LYS A 267 -22.60 0.08 -3.99
C LYS A 267 -23.09 0.47 -5.39
N GLY A 268 -22.32 1.29 -6.10
CA GLY A 268 -22.70 1.73 -7.43
C GLY A 268 -21.69 2.64 -8.12
N PRO A 269 -21.96 3.00 -9.40
CA PRO A 269 -21.06 3.82 -10.20
C PRO A 269 -20.88 5.22 -9.60
N ASN A 270 -21.93 5.78 -8.99
CA ASN A 270 -21.84 7.06 -8.29
C ASN A 270 -20.97 6.98 -7.03
N THR A 271 -20.89 5.82 -6.38
CA THR A 271 -19.98 5.61 -5.25
C THR A 271 -18.54 5.70 -5.74
N LEU A 272 -18.23 5.04 -6.85
CA LEU A 272 -16.92 5.10 -7.51
C LEU A 272 -16.59 6.54 -7.96
N ARG A 273 -17.53 7.24 -8.64
CA ARG A 273 -17.34 8.63 -9.06
C ARG A 273 -16.97 9.57 -7.91
N ARG A 274 -17.65 9.44 -6.75
CA ARG A 274 -17.32 10.21 -5.55
C ARG A 274 -15.95 9.83 -4.99
N ASN A 275 -15.62 8.54 -4.97
CA ASN A 275 -14.31 8.07 -4.53
C ASN A 275 -13.16 8.71 -5.30
N TRP A 276 -13.30 8.90 -6.61
CA TRP A 276 -12.29 9.53 -7.44
C TRP A 276 -12.01 10.99 -7.08
N VAL A 277 -12.99 11.71 -6.53
CA VAL A 277 -12.77 13.09 -6.03
C VAL A 277 -11.94 13.08 -4.75
N PHE A 278 -12.08 12.04 -3.92
CA PHE A 278 -11.43 11.97 -2.61
C PHE A 278 -10.09 11.21 -2.61
N LEU A 279 -9.86 10.28 -3.55
CA LEU A 279 -8.61 9.51 -3.64
C LEU A 279 -7.34 10.36 -3.82
N PRO A 280 -7.35 11.54 -4.45
CA PRO A 280 -6.21 12.46 -4.42
C PRO A 280 -5.71 12.80 -3.02
N ALA A 281 -6.54 12.70 -1.97
CA ALA A 281 -6.06 12.86 -0.59
C ALA A 281 -5.06 11.77 -0.17
N TYR A 282 -5.17 10.55 -0.70
CA TYR A 282 -4.13 9.53 -0.51
C TYR A 282 -2.88 9.82 -1.34
N SER A 283 -2.99 10.38 -2.55
CA SER A 283 -1.82 10.85 -3.30
C SER A 283 -1.07 11.94 -2.58
N PHE A 284 -1.80 12.88 -1.96
CA PHE A 284 -1.19 13.90 -1.12
C PHE A 284 -0.44 13.26 0.05
N MET A 285 -1.07 12.29 0.74
CA MET A 285 -0.43 11.55 1.82
C MET A 285 0.83 10.80 1.36
N LEU A 286 0.79 10.17 0.19
CA LEU A 286 1.95 9.52 -0.42
C LEU A 286 3.10 10.50 -0.68
N GLY A 287 2.80 11.72 -1.10
CA GLY A 287 3.81 12.76 -1.26
C GLY A 287 4.46 13.13 0.07
N LEU A 288 3.68 13.24 1.14
CA LEU A 288 4.19 13.46 2.49
C LEU A 288 5.07 12.29 2.95
N ILE A 289 4.62 11.05 2.75
CA ILE A 289 5.39 9.84 3.07
C ILE A 289 6.72 9.86 2.32
N ALA A 290 6.72 10.14 1.02
CA ALA A 290 7.93 10.24 0.22
C ALA A 290 8.92 11.28 0.77
N LEU A 291 8.44 12.44 1.26
CA LEU A 291 9.29 13.45 1.90
C LEU A 291 9.97 12.95 3.18
N LEU A 292 9.39 11.99 3.90
CA LEU A 292 10.05 11.39 5.07
C LEU A 292 11.37 10.70 4.70
N GLY A 293 11.53 10.24 3.46
CA GLY A 293 12.81 9.71 2.96
C GLY A 293 13.91 10.77 2.91
N TYR A 294 13.56 11.99 2.51
CA TYR A 294 14.46 13.15 2.57
C TYR A 294 14.75 13.60 4.00
N MET A 295 13.76 13.53 4.89
CA MET A 295 13.98 13.84 6.31
C MET A 295 14.93 12.81 6.96
N ALA A 296 14.75 11.53 6.65
CA ALA A 296 15.67 10.47 7.05
C ALA A 296 17.08 10.73 6.52
N TYR A 297 17.23 11.14 5.26
CA TYR A 297 18.54 11.49 4.70
C TYR A 297 19.19 12.66 5.45
N ALA A 298 18.44 13.78 5.60
CA ALA A 298 18.92 14.99 6.24
C ALA A 298 19.26 14.80 7.73
N SER A 299 18.54 13.91 8.43
CA SER A 299 18.80 13.58 9.83
C SER A 299 20.11 12.82 10.07
N GLY A 300 20.70 12.23 9.01
CA GLY A 300 21.94 11.47 9.14
C GLY A 300 21.80 10.14 9.87
N ILE A 301 20.58 9.62 10.08
CA ILE A 301 20.33 8.39 10.85
C ILE A 301 21.13 7.16 10.37
N ALA A 302 21.49 7.10 9.09
CA ALA A 302 22.32 6.01 8.56
C ALA A 302 23.78 6.04 9.03
N LYS A 303 24.24 7.15 9.61
CA LYS A 303 25.58 7.31 10.18
C LYS A 303 25.60 7.10 11.71
N LEU A 304 24.44 6.91 12.34
CA LEU A 304 24.35 6.71 13.78
C LEU A 304 24.82 5.29 14.16
N PRO A 305 25.72 5.13 15.15
CA PRO A 305 26.25 3.82 15.55
C PRO A 305 25.17 2.82 15.92
N ASP A 306 24.13 3.27 16.64
CA ASP A 306 23.07 2.41 17.16
C ASP A 306 22.13 1.88 16.06
N LEU A 307 22.05 2.59 14.93
CA LEU A 307 21.20 2.21 13.79
C LEU A 307 21.99 1.53 12.66
N ALA A 308 23.32 1.64 12.66
CA ALA A 308 24.19 1.09 11.62
C ALA A 308 23.99 -0.42 11.35
N PRO A 309 23.79 -1.30 12.37
CA PRO A 309 23.51 -2.72 12.13
C PRO A 309 22.24 -2.95 11.31
N TYR A 310 21.20 -2.16 11.55
CA TYR A 310 19.93 -2.25 10.84
C TYR A 310 20.02 -1.76 9.40
N PHE A 311 20.74 -0.65 9.17
CA PHE A 311 21.03 -0.18 7.81
C PHE A 311 21.92 -1.16 7.04
N LYS A 312 22.83 -1.88 7.71
CA LYS A 312 23.61 -2.96 7.08
C LYS A 312 22.73 -4.14 6.67
N GLN A 313 21.72 -4.48 7.46
CA GLN A 313 20.84 -5.61 7.19
C GLN A 313 19.74 -5.30 6.16
N TYR A 314 19.06 -4.17 6.31
CA TYR A 314 17.86 -3.84 5.52
C TYR A 314 18.09 -2.72 4.49
N GLY A 315 19.27 -2.09 4.50
CA GLY A 315 19.61 -1.01 3.57
C GLY A 315 18.68 0.20 3.71
N PRO A 316 18.35 0.87 2.60
CA PRO A 316 17.43 2.01 2.58
C PRO A 316 16.04 1.73 3.15
N GLN A 317 15.59 0.46 3.15
CA GLN A 317 14.27 0.07 3.69
C GLN A 317 14.14 0.41 5.18
N PHE A 318 15.25 0.52 5.90
CA PHE A 318 15.24 0.92 7.31
C PHE A 318 15.12 2.44 7.53
N ALA A 319 15.12 3.27 6.48
CA ALA A 319 15.07 4.72 6.63
C ALA A 319 13.87 5.19 7.46
N MET A 320 12.69 4.61 7.23
CA MET A 320 11.47 4.97 7.96
C MET A 320 11.44 4.45 9.40
N PRO A 321 11.67 3.15 9.66
CA PRO A 321 11.79 2.66 11.03
C PRO A 321 12.91 3.35 11.82
N GLY A 322 14.06 3.63 11.19
CA GLY A 322 15.15 4.36 11.80
C GLY A 322 14.76 5.80 12.17
N LEU A 323 13.99 6.48 11.31
CA LEU A 323 13.48 7.81 11.62
C LEU A 323 12.52 7.79 12.82
N LEU A 324 11.63 6.79 12.89
CA LEU A 324 10.70 6.58 14.00
C LEU A 324 11.38 6.18 15.32
N LEU A 325 12.51 5.48 15.25
CA LEU A 325 13.26 5.12 16.44
C LEU A 325 14.11 6.29 16.98
N HIS A 326 14.43 7.25 16.12
CA HIS A 326 15.28 8.38 16.47
C HIS A 326 14.50 9.59 17.01
N TYR A 327 13.25 9.81 16.57
CA TYR A 327 12.41 10.95 16.93
C TYR A 327 11.10 10.53 17.59
#